data_AF-A0A4P6K2G0-F1
#
_entry.id   AF-A0A4P6K2G0-F1
#
_cell.length_a   1.000
_cell.length_b   1.000
_cell.length_c   1.000
_cell.angle_alpha   90.00
_cell.angle_beta   90.00
_cell.angle_gamma   90.00
#
_symmetry.space_group_name_H-M   'P 1'
#
loop_
_entity.id
_entity.type
_entity.pdbx_description
1 polymer ?
#
loop_
_entity_poly.entity_id
_entity_poly.type
_entity_poly.pdbx_seq_one_letter_code
_entity_poly.pdbx_strand_id
1 'polypeptide(L)'
;MPERQFLIIGIACASLLFFSAFIVCAPAAAASLPDQALTVASATPQARPTEDAEVTALEATVTALKAQVAQQADQDQHTWDNWLWSNGATVVSGVLSTLVVVIGALFGLWRWRVDRRDAQEKELKDKQEAQEREIKDRQEAREKMAEARFQAAVEGLGSEKEGARIGAATLLRTFLRPGYEQFYVQTFDLAAAHLRLPRSVQLPENTALPQPLTTLSQALIVVFKEAFPMTRQMLQDENSQAIDATGVQLDMAYLSEADFKGIWMPQASLKGARLSEADLREARLFEADLYEADLREADLSEADLREAKLFKTDLRVANLSEVDLRGADLREARLILADLRRADLREARLILADLRRADLREAKLFKADLREARLFGADLREANLSEVDLREARLFRANLHGADLREANLGETDLGGADLSGTNIESARFLKNTNLQGAQGLTEEQLAACKAKGALIDELVDDTTATATQLPAPTLCRGIKYSTTTLCAKKSNT
;
A
#
# COMPACT_ATOMS: atom_id res chain seq x y z
N MET A 1 12.57 -22.48 45.12
CA MET A 1 13.05 -23.85 45.38
C MET A 1 14.58 -23.91 45.26
N PRO A 2 15.35 -23.71 46.36
CA PRO A 2 16.80 -23.93 46.35
C PRO A 2 17.27 -25.13 47.21
N GLU A 3 16.40 -25.84 47.93
CA GLU A 3 16.84 -26.90 48.85
C GLU A 3 17.12 -28.27 48.18
N ARG A 4 16.67 -28.49 46.95
CA ARG A 4 16.92 -29.76 46.23
C ARG A 4 18.26 -29.84 45.48
N GLN A 5 18.97 -28.73 45.31
CA GLN A 5 20.29 -28.75 44.65
C GLN A 5 21.41 -29.14 45.63
N PHE A 6 21.29 -28.83 46.92
CA PHE A 6 22.30 -29.17 47.92
C PHE A 6 22.36 -30.68 48.26
N LEU A 7 21.23 -31.38 48.21
CA LEU A 7 21.19 -32.83 48.45
C LEU A 7 21.89 -33.63 47.33
N ILE A 8 21.82 -33.14 46.09
CA ILE A 8 22.39 -33.82 44.91
C ILE A 8 23.91 -33.61 44.84
N ILE A 9 24.41 -32.43 45.22
CA ILE A 9 25.85 -32.16 45.32
C ILE A 9 26.46 -32.94 46.49
N GLY A 10 25.74 -33.08 47.61
CA GLY A 10 26.19 -33.88 48.76
C GLY A 10 26.38 -35.37 48.46
N ILE A 11 25.49 -35.97 47.66
CA ILE A 11 25.57 -37.39 47.30
C ILE A 11 26.68 -37.65 46.27
N ALA A 12 26.91 -36.72 45.33
CA ALA A 12 28.01 -36.82 44.36
C ALA A 12 29.39 -36.74 45.03
N CYS A 13 29.57 -35.86 46.03
CA CYS A 13 30.82 -35.74 46.78
C CYS A 13 31.09 -36.95 47.70
N ALA A 14 30.05 -37.53 48.32
CA ALA A 14 30.20 -38.74 49.13
C ALA A 14 30.60 -39.97 48.29
N SER A 15 30.12 -40.05 47.05
CA SER A 15 30.44 -41.15 46.11
C SER A 15 31.89 -41.08 45.61
N LEU A 16 32.41 -39.86 45.38
CA LEU A 16 33.81 -39.62 44.98
C LEU A 16 34.79 -39.89 46.13
N LEU A 17 34.42 -39.60 47.39
CA LEU A 17 35.23 -39.92 48.57
C LEU A 17 35.23 -41.42 48.92
N PHE A 18 34.17 -42.16 48.59
CA PHE A 18 34.15 -43.62 48.78
C PHE A 18 35.00 -44.34 47.72
N PHE A 19 35.10 -43.79 46.51
CA PHE A 19 35.92 -44.36 45.42
C PHE A 19 37.42 -44.11 45.63
N SER A 20 37.83 -43.01 46.28
CA SER A 20 39.23 -42.75 46.64
C SER A 20 39.72 -43.58 47.84
N ALA A 21 38.81 -43.98 48.74
CA ALA A 21 39.14 -44.84 49.89
C ALA A 21 39.37 -46.32 49.51
N PHE A 22 38.86 -46.77 48.36
CA PHE A 22 38.99 -48.17 47.91
C PHE A 22 40.25 -48.47 47.07
N ILE A 23 40.95 -47.44 46.57
CA ILE A 23 42.24 -47.58 45.88
C ILE A 23 43.40 -47.67 46.89
N VAL A 24 43.17 -47.33 48.16
CA VAL A 24 44.19 -47.34 49.23
C VAL A 24 44.08 -48.63 50.05
N CYS A 25 44.47 -49.76 49.46
CA CYS A 25 44.93 -50.92 50.22
C CYS A 25 45.79 -51.86 49.36
N ALA A 26 47.11 -51.67 49.40
CA ALA A 26 48.09 -52.75 49.33
C ALA A 26 49.42 -52.30 49.97
N PRO A 27 50.16 -53.20 50.66
CA PRO A 27 51.19 -52.83 51.63
C PRO A 27 52.57 -52.70 50.98
N ALA A 28 53.29 -51.62 51.26
CA ALA A 28 54.73 -51.54 50.98
C ALA A 28 55.50 -51.79 52.27
N ALA A 29 56.14 -52.96 52.33
CA ALA A 29 57.08 -53.34 53.37
C ALA A 29 58.31 -52.43 53.35
N ALA A 30 58.78 -52.16 54.57
CA ALA A 30 59.86 -51.25 54.93
C ALA A 30 61.19 -51.50 54.21
N ALA A 31 61.84 -50.41 53.79
CA ALA A 31 63.27 -50.37 53.56
C ALA A 31 63.89 -49.39 54.56
N SER A 32 64.41 -49.94 55.66
CA SER A 32 65.27 -49.24 56.62
C SER A 32 66.71 -49.26 56.09
N LEU A 33 67.36 -48.10 56.02
CA LEU A 33 68.82 -48.00 56.05
C LEU A 33 69.24 -46.90 57.05
N PRO A 34 70.45 -47.01 57.62
CA PRO A 34 70.67 -46.65 59.01
C PRO A 34 71.49 -45.36 59.19
N ASP A 35 71.30 -44.82 60.39
CA ASP A 35 72.29 -44.20 61.28
C ASP A 35 72.87 -42.79 61.03
N GLN A 36 72.90 -42.07 62.16
CA GLN A 36 73.76 -40.93 62.54
C GLN A 36 73.32 -39.49 62.24
N ALA A 37 72.65 -38.94 63.26
CA ALA A 37 73.09 -37.81 64.07
C ALA A 37 73.76 -36.63 63.36
N LEU A 38 73.13 -35.44 63.45
CA LEU A 38 73.68 -34.29 64.17
C LEU A 38 72.74 -33.09 64.02
N THR A 39 72.08 -32.75 65.13
CA THR A 39 71.82 -31.35 65.46
C THR A 39 73.14 -30.58 65.41
N VAL A 40 73.22 -29.52 64.61
CA VAL A 40 74.17 -28.43 64.89
C VAL A 40 73.40 -27.12 64.92
N ALA A 41 73.69 -26.39 65.99
CA ALA A 41 73.30 -25.03 66.26
C ALA A 41 73.55 -24.07 65.08
N SER A 42 72.87 -22.93 65.16
CA SER A 42 73.09 -21.70 64.41
C SER A 42 74.49 -21.49 63.78
N ALA A 43 74.49 -21.17 62.46
CA ALA A 43 75.17 -20.02 61.78
C ALA A 43 75.83 -20.37 60.42
N THR A 44 75.35 -19.74 59.33
CA THR A 44 76.00 -19.20 58.07
C THR A 44 77.24 -19.86 57.39
N PRO A 45 77.60 -19.56 56.11
CA PRO A 45 76.88 -19.54 54.81
C PRO A 45 77.64 -20.24 53.61
N GLN A 46 76.98 -20.37 52.44
CA GLN A 46 77.49 -20.33 51.02
C GLN A 46 78.27 -21.50 50.29
N ALA A 47 77.69 -21.92 49.13
CA ALA A 47 78.23 -22.15 47.74
C ALA A 47 79.03 -23.43 47.28
N ARG A 48 78.42 -24.21 46.32
CA ARG A 48 78.82 -24.82 44.97
C ARG A 48 80.31 -25.17 44.61
N PRO A 49 80.70 -25.96 43.53
CA PRO A 49 80.01 -26.79 42.47
C PRO A 49 80.78 -28.06 41.90
N THR A 50 80.31 -28.61 40.73
CA THR A 50 80.90 -29.39 39.56
C THR A 50 81.27 -30.90 39.69
N GLU A 51 80.71 -31.93 39.01
CA GLU A 51 80.29 -32.34 37.62
C GLU A 51 81.43 -32.80 36.65
N ASP A 52 81.66 -34.13 36.55
CA ASP A 52 82.15 -34.89 35.35
C ASP A 52 82.56 -36.37 35.63
N ALA A 53 82.40 -36.88 36.86
CA ALA A 53 82.63 -38.31 37.19
C ALA A 53 81.35 -39.19 37.15
N GLU A 54 80.19 -38.60 36.83
CA GLU A 54 78.87 -39.22 37.06
C GLU A 54 78.35 -40.05 35.87
N VAL A 55 78.83 -39.81 34.65
CA VAL A 55 78.22 -40.41 33.44
C VAL A 55 78.57 -41.89 33.27
N THR A 56 79.77 -42.33 33.69
CA THR A 56 80.19 -43.74 33.58
C THR A 56 79.60 -44.62 34.68
N ALA A 57 79.19 -44.04 35.81
CA ALA A 57 78.43 -44.73 36.86
C ALA A 57 76.95 -44.93 36.47
N LEU A 58 76.43 -44.09 35.57
CA LEU A 58 75.04 -44.11 35.14
C LEU A 58 74.70 -45.31 34.24
N GLU A 59 75.60 -45.75 33.36
CA GLU A 59 75.30 -46.86 32.44
C GLU A 59 75.30 -48.25 33.13
N ALA A 60 76.16 -48.42 34.15
CA ALA A 60 76.18 -49.62 34.97
C ALA A 60 74.91 -49.77 35.83
N THR A 61 74.38 -48.65 36.36
CA THR A 61 73.16 -48.64 37.16
C THR A 61 71.90 -48.89 36.32
N VAL A 62 71.83 -48.38 35.09
CA VAL A 62 70.70 -48.62 34.17
C VAL A 62 70.57 -50.12 33.80
N THR A 63 71.69 -50.83 33.65
CA THR A 63 71.65 -52.26 33.30
C THR A 63 71.20 -53.12 34.49
N ALA A 64 71.60 -52.77 35.71
CA ALA A 64 71.11 -53.42 36.93
C ALA A 64 69.62 -53.16 37.20
N LEU A 65 69.15 -51.93 36.92
CA LEU A 65 67.74 -51.54 37.05
C LEU A 65 66.82 -52.32 36.09
N LYS A 66 67.25 -52.59 34.86
CA LYS A 66 66.45 -53.40 33.91
C LYS A 66 66.29 -54.85 34.38
N ALA A 67 67.31 -55.43 35.00
CA ALA A 67 67.22 -56.78 35.55
C ALA A 67 66.29 -56.85 36.78
N GLN A 68 66.31 -55.82 37.65
CA GLN A 68 65.38 -55.73 38.78
C GLN A 68 63.92 -55.52 38.33
N VAL A 69 63.67 -54.68 37.32
CA VAL A 69 62.31 -54.44 36.81
C VAL A 69 61.71 -55.70 36.16
N ALA A 70 62.51 -56.52 35.47
CA ALA A 70 62.04 -57.77 34.88
C ALA A 70 61.68 -58.83 35.94
N GLN A 71 62.41 -58.90 37.06
CA GLN A 71 62.12 -59.83 38.15
C GLN A 71 60.87 -59.41 38.95
N GLN A 72 60.64 -58.10 39.07
CA GLN A 72 59.50 -57.57 39.81
C GLN A 72 58.19 -57.68 39.02
N ALA A 73 58.23 -57.55 37.69
CA ALA A 73 57.07 -57.73 36.83
C ALA A 73 56.50 -59.17 36.85
N ASP A 74 57.36 -60.19 36.94
CA ASP A 74 56.94 -61.60 36.96
C ASP A 74 56.34 -62.00 38.34
N GLN A 75 56.84 -61.38 39.42
CA GLN A 75 56.36 -61.60 40.78
C GLN A 75 55.02 -60.89 41.06
N ASP A 76 54.77 -59.74 40.43
CA ASP A 76 53.49 -59.02 40.52
C ASP A 76 52.38 -59.70 39.70
N GLN A 77 52.70 -60.33 38.57
CA GLN A 77 51.70 -61.04 37.77
C GLN A 77 51.20 -62.32 38.47
N HIS A 78 52.08 -63.09 39.11
CA HIS A 78 51.70 -64.28 39.86
C HIS A 78 50.94 -64.01 41.17
N THR A 79 51.12 -62.84 41.79
CA THR A 79 50.41 -62.45 43.02
C THR A 79 48.99 -61.96 42.75
N TRP A 80 48.78 -61.23 41.65
CA TRP A 80 47.44 -60.83 41.20
C TRP A 80 46.57 -62.03 40.80
N ASP A 81 47.12 -62.99 40.06
CA ASP A 81 46.38 -64.18 39.64
C ASP A 81 45.96 -65.04 40.84
N ASN A 82 46.84 -65.27 41.81
CA ASN A 82 46.50 -66.05 43.02
C ASN A 82 45.50 -65.34 43.94
N TRP A 83 45.52 -64.01 44.02
CA TRP A 83 44.55 -63.23 44.80
C TRP A 83 43.16 -63.21 44.13
N LEU A 84 43.10 -63.10 42.80
CA LEU A 84 41.86 -63.17 42.02
C LEU A 84 41.19 -64.56 42.12
N TRP A 85 41.98 -65.64 42.12
CA TRP A 85 41.45 -67.00 42.25
C TRP A 85 41.08 -67.38 43.70
N SER A 86 41.78 -66.87 44.72
CA SER A 86 41.45 -67.18 46.13
C SER A 86 40.22 -66.42 46.65
N ASN A 87 39.92 -65.23 46.10
CA ASN A 87 38.82 -64.36 46.54
C ASN A 87 37.72 -64.17 45.47
N GLY A 88 37.79 -64.90 44.36
CA GLY A 88 36.91 -64.75 43.20
C GLY A 88 35.42 -64.98 43.48
N ALA A 89 35.05 -65.74 44.53
CA ALA A 89 33.63 -65.96 44.86
C ALA A 89 33.03 -64.87 45.78
N THR A 90 33.84 -64.25 46.64
CA THR A 90 33.36 -63.28 47.66
C THR A 90 33.49 -61.84 47.18
N VAL A 91 34.56 -61.50 46.46
CA VAL A 91 34.76 -60.14 45.93
C VAL A 91 33.92 -59.92 44.68
N VAL A 92 33.82 -60.92 43.78
CA VAL A 92 32.98 -60.80 42.58
C VAL A 92 31.51 -60.78 42.94
N SER A 93 31.01 -61.57 43.91
CA SER A 93 29.58 -61.51 44.27
C SER A 93 29.20 -60.24 45.05
N GLY A 94 30.10 -59.71 45.90
CA GLY A 94 29.88 -58.45 46.63
C GLY A 94 29.95 -57.21 45.72
N VAL A 95 30.94 -57.15 44.83
CA VAL A 95 31.10 -56.03 43.88
C VAL A 95 30.03 -56.10 42.79
N LEU A 96 29.69 -57.28 42.25
CA LEU A 96 28.65 -57.42 41.24
C LEU A 96 27.25 -57.14 41.81
N SER A 97 26.97 -57.54 43.06
CA SER A 97 25.67 -57.22 43.69
C SER A 97 25.52 -55.73 44.00
N THR A 98 26.57 -55.06 44.49
CA THR A 98 26.56 -53.61 44.70
C THR A 98 26.50 -52.83 43.38
N LEU A 99 27.18 -53.29 42.33
CA LEU A 99 27.12 -52.70 40.99
C LEU A 99 25.71 -52.83 40.37
N VAL A 100 25.03 -53.97 40.54
CA VAL A 100 23.64 -54.16 40.11
C VAL A 100 22.69 -53.22 40.86
N VAL A 101 22.89 -53.03 42.17
CA VAL A 101 22.10 -52.07 42.97
C VAL A 101 22.35 -50.63 42.54
N VAL A 102 23.61 -50.24 42.27
CA VAL A 102 23.97 -48.89 41.82
C VAL A 102 23.46 -48.62 40.40
N ILE A 103 23.60 -49.57 39.47
CA ILE A 103 23.05 -49.46 38.11
C ILE A 103 21.52 -49.41 38.15
N GLY A 104 20.88 -50.23 38.99
CA GLY A 104 19.44 -50.18 39.22
C GLY A 104 18.97 -48.83 39.79
N ALA A 105 19.74 -48.24 40.71
CA ALA A 105 19.47 -46.91 41.25
C ALA A 105 19.67 -45.79 40.22
N LEU A 106 20.73 -45.85 39.41
CA LEU A 106 20.98 -44.89 38.33
C LEU A 106 19.95 -44.99 37.21
N PHE A 107 19.55 -46.20 36.83
CA PHE A 107 18.48 -46.44 35.86
C PHE A 107 17.12 -45.96 36.42
N GLY A 108 16.84 -46.24 37.69
CA GLY A 108 15.67 -45.71 38.40
C GLY A 108 15.64 -44.18 38.43
N LEU A 109 16.79 -43.55 38.70
CA LEU A 109 16.93 -42.09 38.71
C LEU A 109 16.81 -41.48 37.30
N TRP A 110 17.38 -42.13 36.29
CA TRP A 110 17.26 -41.72 34.89
C TRP A 110 15.81 -41.82 34.41
N ARG A 111 15.15 -42.97 34.64
CA ARG A 111 13.74 -43.18 34.33
C ARG A 111 12.87 -42.16 35.06
N TRP A 112 13.10 -41.95 36.36
CA TRP A 112 12.38 -40.93 37.13
C TRP A 112 12.59 -39.52 36.56
N ARG A 113 13.79 -39.18 36.08
CA ARG A 113 14.08 -37.87 35.49
C ARG A 113 13.43 -37.72 34.11
N VAL A 114 13.40 -38.77 33.30
CA VAL A 114 12.70 -38.80 32.00
C VAL A 114 11.20 -38.66 32.24
N ASP A 115 10.60 -39.49 33.11
CA ASP A 115 9.19 -39.41 33.48
C ASP A 115 8.82 -38.00 34.00
N ARG A 116 9.73 -37.34 34.75
CA ARG A 116 9.53 -35.95 35.20
C ARG A 116 9.59 -34.92 34.08
N ARG A 117 10.48 -35.10 33.10
CA ARG A 117 10.54 -34.21 31.93
C ARG A 117 9.28 -34.38 31.09
N ASP A 118 8.89 -35.62 30.82
CA ASP A 118 7.68 -35.93 30.05
C ASP A 118 6.43 -35.35 30.73
N ALA A 119 6.35 -35.44 32.07
CA ALA A 119 5.29 -34.81 32.84
C ALA A 119 5.30 -33.27 32.75
N GLN A 120 6.48 -32.64 32.80
CA GLN A 120 6.61 -31.18 32.64
C GLN A 120 6.29 -30.69 31.23
N GLU A 121 6.72 -31.43 30.20
CA GLU A 121 6.42 -31.13 28.80
C GLU A 121 4.93 -31.29 28.52
N LYS A 122 4.29 -32.32 29.08
CA LYS A 122 2.84 -32.50 29.00
C LYS A 122 2.10 -31.35 29.67
N GLU A 123 2.50 -30.95 30.88
CA GLU A 123 1.89 -29.81 31.58
C GLU A 123 2.04 -28.49 30.79
N LEU A 124 3.20 -28.28 30.14
CA LEU A 124 3.41 -27.10 29.31
C LEU A 124 2.53 -27.13 28.05
N LYS A 125 2.41 -28.27 27.39
CA LYS A 125 1.51 -28.45 26.23
C LYS A 125 0.06 -28.25 26.64
N ASP A 126 -0.39 -28.86 27.74
CA ASP A 126 -1.75 -28.70 28.27
C ASP A 126 -2.04 -27.22 28.60
N LYS A 127 -1.06 -26.47 29.13
CA LYS A 127 -1.15 -25.02 29.37
C LYS A 127 -1.23 -24.21 28.08
N GLN A 128 -0.43 -24.55 27.06
CA GLN A 128 -0.47 -23.90 25.75
C GLN A 128 -1.81 -24.14 25.06
N GLU A 129 -2.29 -25.38 25.02
CA GLU A 129 -3.58 -25.73 24.46
C GLU A 129 -4.74 -25.04 25.22
N ALA A 130 -4.65 -24.95 26.55
CA ALA A 130 -5.65 -24.23 27.34
C ALA A 130 -5.65 -22.72 27.02
N GLN A 131 -4.48 -22.11 26.84
CA GLN A 131 -4.36 -20.70 26.43
C GLN A 131 -4.91 -20.48 25.01
N GLU A 132 -4.61 -21.38 24.07
CA GLU A 132 -5.15 -21.31 22.70
C GLU A 132 -6.67 -21.43 22.67
N ARG A 133 -7.23 -22.37 23.45
CA ARG A 133 -8.69 -22.51 23.59
C ARG A 133 -9.32 -21.27 24.19
N GLU A 134 -8.72 -20.70 25.24
CA GLU A 134 -9.23 -19.47 25.86
C GLU A 134 -9.18 -18.27 24.89
N ILE A 135 -8.11 -18.13 24.10
CA ILE A 135 -8.00 -17.08 23.08
C ILE A 135 -9.09 -17.28 22.01
N LYS A 136 -9.28 -18.51 21.54
CA LYS A 136 -10.30 -18.86 20.56
C LYS A 136 -11.71 -18.57 21.08
N ASP A 137 -12.04 -19.01 22.29
CA ASP A 137 -13.34 -18.77 22.93
C ASP A 137 -13.60 -17.26 23.10
N ARG A 138 -12.58 -16.49 23.47
CA ARG A 138 -12.67 -15.02 23.56
C ARG A 138 -12.85 -14.36 22.19
N GLN A 139 -12.23 -14.88 21.14
CA GLN A 139 -12.42 -14.40 19.77
C GLN A 139 -13.84 -14.69 19.28
N GLU A 140 -14.32 -15.92 19.41
CA GLU A 140 -15.69 -16.30 19.04
C GLU A 140 -16.74 -15.50 19.81
N ALA A 141 -16.51 -15.24 21.10
CA ALA A 141 -17.42 -14.39 21.90
C ALA A 141 -17.42 -12.94 21.40
N ARG A 142 -16.27 -12.39 21.00
CA ARG A 142 -16.17 -11.03 20.44
C ARG A 142 -16.86 -10.94 19.08
N GLU A 143 -16.68 -11.93 18.22
CA GLU A 143 -17.34 -12.02 16.90
C GLU A 143 -18.86 -12.06 17.05
N LYS A 144 -19.40 -12.94 17.90
CA LYS A 144 -20.84 -13.01 18.19
C LYS A 144 -21.40 -11.69 18.71
N MET A 145 -20.65 -10.99 19.57
CA MET A 145 -21.05 -9.66 20.06
C MET A 145 -21.01 -8.59 18.94
N ALA A 146 -20.02 -8.66 18.05
CA ALA A 146 -19.92 -7.77 16.90
C ALA A 146 -21.08 -7.97 15.92
N GLU A 147 -21.38 -9.23 15.58
CA GLU A 147 -22.52 -9.62 14.74
C GLU A 147 -23.85 -9.13 15.31
N ALA A 148 -24.09 -9.34 16.60
CA ALA A 148 -25.31 -8.88 17.27
C ALA A 148 -25.45 -7.34 17.21
N ARG A 149 -24.34 -6.60 17.36
CA ARG A 149 -24.34 -5.13 17.24
C ARG A 149 -24.55 -4.68 15.81
N PHE A 150 -23.97 -5.39 14.84
CA PHE A 150 -24.15 -5.09 13.42
C PHE A 150 -25.61 -5.29 13.03
N GLN A 151 -26.22 -6.40 13.45
CA GLN A 151 -27.62 -6.68 13.21
C GLN A 151 -28.56 -5.65 13.84
N ALA A 152 -28.25 -5.17 15.05
CA ALA A 152 -28.98 -4.05 15.65
C ALA A 152 -28.89 -2.75 14.83
N ALA A 153 -27.74 -2.49 14.17
CA ALA A 153 -27.60 -1.38 13.24
C ALA A 153 -28.48 -1.59 11.99
N VAL A 154 -28.48 -2.78 11.42
CA VAL A 154 -29.33 -3.13 10.26
C VAL A 154 -30.82 -2.95 10.58
N GLU A 155 -31.29 -3.46 11.72
CA GLU A 155 -32.66 -3.29 12.18
C GLU A 155 -33.00 -1.81 12.41
N GLY A 156 -32.06 -1.03 12.97
CA GLY A 156 -32.21 0.40 13.17
C GLY A 156 -32.36 1.19 11.87
N LEU A 157 -31.72 0.78 10.77
CA LEU A 157 -31.90 1.39 9.44
C LEU A 157 -33.29 1.12 8.85
N GLY A 158 -33.91 -0.01 9.19
CA GLY A 158 -35.28 -0.34 8.79
C GLY A 158 -36.37 0.31 9.64
N SER A 159 -36.02 1.08 10.67
CA SER A 159 -36.99 1.71 11.57
C SER A 159 -37.75 2.88 10.92
N GLU A 160 -39.05 2.96 11.18
CA GLU A 160 -39.91 4.10 10.79
C GLU A 160 -39.41 5.44 11.36
N LYS A 161 -38.79 5.41 12.55
CA LYS A 161 -38.25 6.60 13.22
C LYS A 161 -36.95 7.06 12.55
N GLU A 162 -36.95 8.26 11.99
CA GLU A 162 -35.78 8.88 11.35
C GLU A 162 -34.55 8.95 12.27
N GLY A 163 -34.73 9.34 13.53
CA GLY A 163 -33.62 9.38 14.50
C GLY A 163 -32.95 8.03 14.75
N ALA A 164 -33.71 6.93 14.68
CA ALA A 164 -33.15 5.58 14.82
C ALA A 164 -32.33 5.20 13.57
N ARG A 165 -32.80 5.56 12.38
CA ARG A 165 -32.07 5.35 11.12
C ARG A 165 -30.75 6.12 11.09
N ILE A 166 -30.76 7.38 11.53
CA ILE A 166 -29.54 8.20 11.63
C ILE A 166 -28.56 7.61 12.64
N GLY A 167 -29.05 7.19 13.82
CA GLY A 167 -28.24 6.53 14.84
C GLY A 167 -27.62 5.23 14.32
N ALA A 168 -28.39 4.44 13.58
CA ALA A 168 -27.93 3.22 12.94
C ALA A 168 -26.87 3.47 11.85
N ALA A 169 -27.09 4.43 10.95
CA ALA A 169 -26.10 4.85 9.95
C ALA A 169 -24.79 5.31 10.61
N THR A 170 -24.89 6.02 11.74
CA THR A 170 -23.71 6.42 12.52
C THR A 170 -22.99 5.22 13.14
N LEU A 171 -23.76 4.23 13.62
CA LEU A 171 -23.22 3.01 14.21
C LEU A 171 -22.47 2.16 13.18
N LEU A 172 -22.90 2.14 11.91
CA LEU A 172 -22.20 1.43 10.83
C LEU A 172 -20.72 1.83 10.71
N ARG A 173 -20.38 3.11 10.93
CA ARG A 173 -18.99 3.59 10.90
C ARG A 173 -18.08 2.89 11.91
N THR A 174 -18.63 2.32 12.99
CA THR A 174 -17.84 1.57 13.97
C THR A 174 -17.29 0.26 13.41
N PHE A 175 -17.96 -0.31 12.41
CA PHE A 175 -17.56 -1.52 11.70
C PHE A 175 -16.59 -1.28 10.54
N LEU A 176 -16.20 -0.02 10.30
CA LEU A 176 -15.15 0.37 9.34
C LEU A 176 -13.79 0.54 10.02
N ARG A 177 -13.63 0.06 11.27
CA ARG A 177 -12.37 0.09 12.00
C ARG A 177 -11.60 -1.22 11.82
N PRO A 178 -10.26 -1.20 11.93
CA PRO A 178 -9.47 -2.43 11.96
C PRO A 178 -9.99 -3.43 13.00
N GLY A 179 -10.08 -4.70 12.63
CA GLY A 179 -10.69 -5.77 13.42
C GLY A 179 -12.17 -6.05 13.11
N TYR A 180 -12.77 -5.35 12.14
CA TYR A 180 -14.14 -5.57 11.65
C TYR A 180 -14.17 -5.80 10.13
N GLU A 181 -13.08 -6.29 9.55
CA GLU A 181 -12.89 -6.45 8.10
C GLU A 181 -14.03 -7.24 7.45
N GLN A 182 -14.51 -8.30 8.12
CA GLN A 182 -15.64 -9.11 7.67
C GLN A 182 -16.96 -8.36 7.45
N PHE A 183 -17.08 -7.09 7.90
CA PHE A 183 -18.25 -6.24 7.76
C PHE A 183 -18.11 -5.14 6.69
N TYR A 184 -16.94 -4.95 6.09
CA TYR A 184 -16.71 -3.82 5.17
C TYR A 184 -17.62 -3.88 3.95
N VAL A 185 -17.70 -5.05 3.31
CA VAL A 185 -18.55 -5.28 2.13
C VAL A 185 -20.02 -5.04 2.48
N GLN A 186 -20.53 -5.67 3.55
CA GLN A 186 -21.94 -5.51 3.94
C GLN A 186 -22.25 -4.06 4.35
N THR A 187 -21.29 -3.35 4.96
CA THR A 187 -21.46 -1.95 5.33
C THR A 187 -21.57 -1.06 4.09
N PHE A 188 -20.73 -1.29 3.08
CA PHE A 188 -20.81 -0.62 1.79
C PHE A 188 -22.14 -0.92 1.08
N ASP A 189 -22.51 -2.20 0.95
CA ASP A 189 -23.73 -2.63 0.28
C ASP A 189 -24.98 -2.03 0.93
N LEU A 190 -25.00 -2.00 2.26
CA LEU A 190 -26.11 -1.43 3.02
C LEU A 190 -26.23 0.07 2.80
N ALA A 191 -25.10 0.79 2.77
CA ALA A 191 -25.08 2.22 2.46
C ALA A 191 -25.55 2.48 1.02
N ALA A 192 -24.99 1.75 0.04
CA ALA A 192 -25.36 1.85 -1.37
C ALA A 192 -26.85 1.53 -1.58
N ALA A 193 -27.38 0.49 -0.94
CA ALA A 193 -28.78 0.10 -1.05
C ALA A 193 -29.74 1.17 -0.53
N HIS A 194 -29.42 1.84 0.58
CA HIS A 194 -30.25 2.92 1.13
C HIS A 194 -30.12 4.25 0.37
N LEU A 195 -29.04 4.43 -0.38
CA LEU A 195 -28.81 5.60 -1.23
C LEU A 195 -29.29 5.39 -2.66
N ARG A 196 -29.72 4.19 -3.06
CA ARG A 196 -30.08 3.87 -4.44
C ARG A 196 -31.43 4.51 -4.84
N LEU A 197 -31.48 5.06 -6.06
CA LEU A 197 -32.70 5.55 -6.70
C LEU A 197 -33.80 4.46 -6.71
N PRO A 198 -35.06 4.79 -6.37
CA PRO A 198 -36.17 3.86 -6.56
C PRO A 198 -36.28 3.54 -8.06
N ARG A 199 -36.31 2.25 -8.42
CA ARG A 199 -36.34 1.76 -9.81
C ARG A 199 -37.48 2.35 -10.68
N SER A 200 -38.50 2.97 -10.08
CA SER A 200 -39.69 3.51 -10.74
C SER A 200 -39.67 5.03 -10.98
N VAL A 201 -38.64 5.76 -10.54
CA VAL A 201 -38.57 7.21 -10.77
C VAL A 201 -37.84 7.46 -12.08
N GLN A 202 -38.61 7.65 -13.16
CA GLN A 202 -38.15 8.50 -14.25
C GLN A 202 -37.90 9.88 -13.64
N LEU A 203 -36.62 10.23 -13.46
CA LEU A 203 -36.23 11.57 -13.03
C LEU A 203 -36.93 12.56 -13.98
N PRO A 204 -37.80 13.46 -13.49
CA PRO A 204 -38.33 14.50 -14.34
C PRO A 204 -37.13 15.25 -14.91
N GLU A 205 -37.06 15.36 -16.24
CA GLU A 205 -36.01 16.08 -16.99
C GLU A 205 -35.89 17.57 -16.61
N ASN A 206 -36.63 18.04 -15.59
CA ASN A 206 -36.78 19.45 -15.28
C ASN A 206 -37.07 19.77 -13.80
N THR A 207 -36.44 19.08 -12.84
CA THR A 207 -36.21 19.70 -11.53
C THR A 207 -34.89 20.44 -11.59
N ALA A 208 -34.96 21.73 -11.94
CA ALA A 208 -33.81 22.62 -12.13
C ALA A 208 -32.93 22.82 -10.88
N LEU A 209 -33.30 22.27 -9.72
CA LEU A 209 -32.56 22.40 -8.48
C LEU A 209 -32.51 21.05 -7.73
N PRO A 210 -31.31 20.55 -7.37
CA PRO A 210 -31.16 19.41 -6.48
C PRO A 210 -31.81 19.69 -5.12
N GLN A 211 -32.46 18.69 -4.53
CA GLN A 211 -33.02 18.82 -3.19
C GLN A 211 -31.89 18.88 -2.14
N PRO A 212 -32.08 19.57 -1.01
CA PRO A 212 -31.09 19.58 0.06
C PRO A 212 -30.94 18.18 0.67
N LEU A 213 -29.70 17.83 1.03
CA LEU A 213 -29.35 16.56 1.65
C LEU A 213 -30.08 16.34 2.99
N THR A 214 -30.74 15.20 3.13
CA THR A 214 -31.32 14.76 4.42
C THR A 214 -30.20 14.33 5.38
N THR A 215 -30.44 14.43 6.70
CA THR A 215 -29.47 14.00 7.72
C THR A 215 -29.11 12.51 7.58
N LEU A 216 -30.08 11.67 7.22
CA LEU A 216 -29.83 10.25 6.95
C LEU A 216 -28.93 10.05 5.72
N SER A 217 -29.24 10.73 4.62
CA SER A 217 -28.41 10.67 3.40
C SER A 217 -26.98 11.14 3.70
N GLN A 218 -26.80 12.22 4.46
CA GLN A 218 -25.47 12.69 4.88
C GLN A 218 -24.70 11.61 5.65
N ALA A 219 -25.33 10.97 6.63
CA ALA A 219 -24.70 9.92 7.41
C ALA A 219 -24.32 8.71 6.55
N LEU A 220 -25.21 8.28 5.65
CA LEU A 220 -24.97 7.16 4.75
C LEU A 220 -23.91 7.47 3.68
N ILE A 221 -23.85 8.70 3.17
CA ILE A 221 -22.82 9.14 2.22
C ILE A 221 -21.43 9.09 2.87
N VAL A 222 -21.31 9.47 4.15
CA VAL A 222 -20.05 9.34 4.89
C VAL A 222 -19.66 7.87 5.02
N VAL A 223 -20.60 7.00 5.38
CA VAL A 223 -20.37 5.54 5.43
C VAL A 223 -19.94 5.01 4.06
N PHE A 224 -20.63 5.41 2.99
CA PHE A 224 -20.32 5.01 1.61
C PHE A 224 -18.90 5.42 1.20
N LYS A 225 -18.54 6.69 1.43
CA LYS A 225 -17.20 7.24 1.14
C LYS A 225 -16.11 6.50 1.91
N GLU A 226 -16.33 6.20 3.19
CA GLU A 226 -15.34 5.53 4.04
C GLU A 226 -15.23 4.02 3.74
N ALA A 227 -16.36 3.36 3.43
CA ALA A 227 -16.42 1.91 3.23
C ALA A 227 -15.87 1.46 1.86
N PHE A 228 -16.02 2.29 0.82
CA PHE A 228 -15.59 1.92 -0.54
C PHE A 228 -14.10 1.51 -0.63
N PRO A 229 -13.11 2.32 -0.21
CA PRO A 229 -11.70 1.95 -0.38
C PRO A 229 -11.34 0.69 0.41
N MET A 230 -11.97 0.48 1.58
CA MET A 230 -11.78 -0.71 2.41
C MET A 230 -12.34 -1.98 1.73
N THR A 231 -13.55 -1.85 1.18
CA THR A 231 -14.24 -2.92 0.44
C THR A 231 -13.44 -3.30 -0.81
N ARG A 232 -12.96 -2.30 -1.56
CA ARG A 232 -12.09 -2.50 -2.72
C ARG A 232 -10.78 -3.21 -2.36
N GLN A 233 -10.16 -2.87 -1.23
CA GLN A 233 -8.94 -3.53 -0.77
C GLN A 233 -9.16 -5.01 -0.43
N MET A 234 -10.33 -5.38 0.08
CA MET A 234 -10.65 -6.78 0.38
C MET A 234 -10.96 -7.62 -0.86
N LEU A 235 -11.53 -7.01 -1.89
CA LEU A 235 -12.04 -7.70 -3.07
C LEU A 235 -11.03 -7.79 -4.22
N GLN A 236 -9.75 -7.48 -3.99
CA GLN A 236 -8.72 -7.20 -5.00
C GLN A 236 -8.55 -8.21 -6.16
N ASP A 237 -9.17 -9.40 -6.17
CA ASP A 237 -8.97 -10.40 -7.23
C ASP A 237 -10.21 -11.13 -7.82
N GLU A 238 -11.44 -11.11 -7.24
CA GLU A 238 -12.43 -12.15 -7.66
C GLU A 238 -13.82 -11.72 -8.15
N ASN A 239 -14.32 -10.49 -7.93
CA ASN A 239 -15.62 -10.14 -8.51
C ASN A 239 -15.93 -8.63 -8.52
N SER A 240 -15.69 -7.95 -9.65
CA SER A 240 -16.06 -6.54 -9.81
C SER A 240 -17.57 -6.26 -9.68
N GLN A 241 -18.41 -7.30 -9.75
CA GLN A 241 -19.85 -7.18 -9.51
C GLN A 241 -20.24 -7.03 -8.03
N ALA A 242 -19.31 -7.26 -7.09
CA ALA A 242 -19.60 -7.17 -5.66
C ALA A 242 -19.65 -5.73 -5.13
N ILE A 243 -19.11 -4.74 -5.84
CA ILE A 243 -19.14 -3.32 -5.43
C ILE A 243 -20.09 -2.54 -6.36
N ASP A 244 -21.36 -2.95 -6.38
CA ASP A 244 -22.36 -2.34 -7.24
C ASP A 244 -23.06 -1.15 -6.57
N ALA A 245 -22.68 0.07 -6.97
CA ALA A 245 -23.35 1.31 -6.58
C ALA A 245 -24.19 1.92 -7.71
N THR A 246 -24.72 1.09 -8.62
CA THR A 246 -25.62 1.55 -9.70
C THR A 246 -26.78 2.38 -9.14
N GLY A 247 -27.03 3.54 -9.74
CA GLY A 247 -28.13 4.42 -9.39
C GLY A 247 -28.04 5.06 -8.01
N VAL A 248 -26.85 5.11 -7.39
CA VAL A 248 -26.66 5.75 -6.07
C VAL A 248 -26.93 7.26 -6.14
N GLN A 249 -27.60 7.81 -5.12
CA GLN A 249 -27.88 9.23 -4.96
C GLN A 249 -26.82 9.88 -4.07
N LEU A 250 -26.00 10.72 -4.68
CA LEU A 250 -24.91 11.49 -4.09
C LEU A 250 -25.05 12.98 -4.41
N ASP A 251 -26.27 13.45 -4.70
CA ASP A 251 -26.56 14.85 -4.97
C ASP A 251 -26.09 15.73 -3.80
N MET A 252 -25.40 16.83 -4.13
CA MET A 252 -24.86 17.80 -3.18
C MET A 252 -23.87 17.21 -2.16
N ALA A 253 -23.41 15.96 -2.36
CA ALA A 253 -22.52 15.26 -1.44
C ALA A 253 -21.16 15.96 -1.31
N TYR A 254 -20.57 15.88 -0.12
CA TYR A 254 -19.18 16.29 0.10
C TYR A 254 -18.24 15.10 -0.07
N LEU A 255 -17.65 15.02 -1.26
CA LEU A 255 -16.80 13.92 -1.74
C LEU A 255 -15.42 14.42 -2.17
N SER A 256 -15.01 15.63 -1.74
CA SER A 256 -13.66 16.14 -2.00
C SER A 256 -12.63 15.15 -1.46
N GLU A 257 -11.55 14.95 -2.22
CA GLU A 257 -10.45 14.01 -1.92
C GLU A 257 -10.91 12.56 -1.70
N ALA A 258 -12.11 12.18 -2.17
CA ALA A 258 -12.58 10.81 -2.05
C ALA A 258 -11.78 9.87 -2.96
N ASP A 259 -11.41 8.70 -2.44
CA ASP A 259 -10.84 7.62 -3.24
C ASP A 259 -11.97 6.75 -3.78
N PHE A 260 -12.28 6.94 -5.05
CA PHE A 260 -13.28 6.19 -5.82
C PHE A 260 -12.67 5.51 -7.04
N LYS A 261 -11.35 5.27 -7.03
CA LYS A 261 -10.69 4.61 -8.16
C LYS A 261 -11.33 3.24 -8.43
N GLY A 262 -11.73 3.01 -9.68
CA GLY A 262 -12.36 1.78 -10.16
C GLY A 262 -13.79 1.56 -9.70
N ILE A 263 -14.46 2.55 -9.09
CA ILE A 263 -15.83 2.36 -8.58
C ILE A 263 -16.81 2.03 -9.71
N TRP A 264 -17.74 1.11 -9.46
CA TRP A 264 -18.88 0.83 -10.34
C TRP A 264 -20.12 1.56 -9.83
N MET A 265 -20.48 2.68 -10.46
CA MET A 265 -21.69 3.43 -10.11
C MET A 265 -22.37 4.06 -11.35
N PRO A 266 -22.75 3.25 -12.35
CA PRO A 266 -23.48 3.76 -13.50
C PRO A 266 -24.82 4.33 -13.08
N GLN A 267 -25.33 5.29 -13.86
CA GLN A 267 -26.59 5.98 -13.58
C GLN A 267 -26.65 6.66 -12.20
N ALA A 268 -25.51 6.86 -11.53
CA ALA A 268 -25.45 7.59 -10.27
C ALA A 268 -25.88 9.04 -10.46
N SER A 269 -26.52 9.61 -9.44
CA SER A 269 -26.83 11.05 -9.39
C SER A 269 -25.83 11.75 -8.49
N LEU A 270 -25.05 12.66 -9.04
CA LEU A 270 -23.97 13.43 -8.41
C LEU A 270 -24.21 14.94 -8.60
N LYS A 271 -25.48 15.36 -8.69
CA LYS A 271 -25.83 16.75 -9.04
C LYS A 271 -25.31 17.71 -7.98
N GLY A 272 -24.50 18.68 -8.38
CA GLY A 272 -23.88 19.63 -7.45
C GLY A 272 -22.97 18.99 -6.40
N ALA A 273 -22.57 17.73 -6.57
CA ALA A 273 -21.64 17.06 -5.66
C ALA A 273 -20.27 17.75 -5.71
N ARG A 274 -19.61 17.82 -4.56
CA ARG A 274 -18.24 18.34 -4.44
C ARG A 274 -17.27 17.18 -4.51
N LEU A 275 -16.58 17.02 -5.63
CA LEU A 275 -15.62 15.97 -5.96
C LEU A 275 -14.24 16.56 -6.29
N SER A 276 -13.95 17.77 -5.79
CA SER A 276 -12.66 18.41 -6.01
C SER A 276 -11.52 17.52 -5.47
N GLU A 277 -10.47 17.34 -6.26
CA GLU A 277 -9.31 16.49 -5.92
C GLU A 277 -9.67 15.01 -5.66
N ALA A 278 -10.86 14.53 -6.06
CA ALA A 278 -11.23 13.13 -5.92
C ALA A 278 -10.46 12.24 -6.91
N ASP A 279 -10.13 11.02 -6.47
CA ASP A 279 -9.56 9.98 -7.33
C ASP A 279 -10.69 9.13 -7.91
N LEU A 280 -10.99 9.34 -9.18
CA LEU A 280 -12.01 8.66 -9.98
C LEU A 280 -11.37 7.89 -11.15
N ARG A 281 -10.08 7.58 -11.06
CA ARG A 281 -9.38 6.80 -12.09
C ARG A 281 -10.09 5.49 -12.34
N GLU A 282 -10.25 5.11 -13.61
CA GLU A 282 -10.90 3.85 -14.00
C GLU A 282 -12.36 3.71 -13.48
N ALA A 283 -12.97 4.77 -12.95
CA ALA A 283 -14.34 4.73 -12.45
C ALA A 283 -15.34 4.50 -13.59
N ARG A 284 -16.39 3.74 -13.32
CA ARG A 284 -17.47 3.45 -14.28
C ARG A 284 -18.71 4.25 -13.90
N LEU A 285 -18.89 5.35 -14.63
CA LEU A 285 -19.88 6.41 -14.42
C LEU A 285 -20.75 6.62 -15.67
N PHE A 286 -20.87 5.61 -16.53
CA PHE A 286 -21.71 5.71 -17.73
C PHE A 286 -23.16 6.04 -17.33
N GLU A 287 -23.77 6.95 -18.10
CA GLU A 287 -25.10 7.52 -17.85
C GLU A 287 -25.27 8.26 -16.50
N ALA A 288 -24.19 8.54 -15.77
CA ALA A 288 -24.26 9.28 -14.51
C ALA A 288 -24.67 10.75 -14.72
N ASP A 289 -25.35 11.33 -13.74
CA ASP A 289 -25.78 12.73 -13.74
C ASP A 289 -24.88 13.58 -12.85
N LEU A 290 -23.97 14.34 -13.47
CA LEU A 290 -22.97 15.21 -12.85
C LEU A 290 -23.30 16.69 -13.05
N TYR A 291 -24.57 17.03 -13.29
CA TYR A 291 -25.03 18.40 -13.48
C TYR A 291 -24.51 19.33 -12.37
N GLU A 292 -23.82 20.41 -12.74
CA GLU A 292 -23.22 21.39 -11.83
C GLU A 292 -22.27 20.80 -10.74
N ALA A 293 -21.79 19.57 -10.90
CA ALA A 293 -20.82 18.99 -9.99
C ALA A 293 -19.47 19.75 -10.05
N ASP A 294 -18.76 19.77 -8.92
CA ASP A 294 -17.43 20.36 -8.79
C ASP A 294 -16.37 19.24 -8.83
N LEU A 295 -15.72 19.07 -9.97
CA LEU A 295 -14.67 18.08 -10.26
C LEU A 295 -13.31 18.76 -10.50
N ARG A 296 -13.10 19.95 -9.91
CA ARG A 296 -11.81 20.66 -10.05
C ARG A 296 -10.67 19.81 -9.54
N GLU A 297 -9.61 19.72 -10.32
CA GLU A 297 -8.39 18.96 -9.95
C GLU A 297 -8.63 17.47 -9.65
N ALA A 298 -9.82 16.93 -10.00
CA ALA A 298 -10.10 15.50 -9.88
C ALA A 298 -9.32 14.69 -10.92
N ASP A 299 -8.97 13.45 -10.57
CA ASP A 299 -8.36 12.50 -11.50
C ASP A 299 -9.42 11.52 -12.02
N LEU A 300 -9.81 11.69 -13.28
CA LEU A 300 -10.76 10.86 -14.01
C LEU A 300 -10.07 10.10 -15.15
N SER A 301 -8.74 9.94 -15.08
CA SER A 301 -8.02 9.23 -16.14
C SER A 301 -8.54 7.80 -16.30
N GLU A 302 -8.71 7.40 -17.56
CA GLU A 302 -9.28 6.09 -17.95
C GLU A 302 -10.71 5.80 -17.42
N ALA A 303 -11.43 6.81 -16.91
CA ALA A 303 -12.81 6.64 -16.47
C ALA A 303 -13.78 6.45 -17.66
N ASP A 304 -14.87 5.72 -17.42
CA ASP A 304 -15.97 5.53 -18.36
C ASP A 304 -17.13 6.46 -18.00
N LEU A 305 -17.30 7.53 -18.79
CA LEU A 305 -18.34 8.57 -18.67
C LEU A 305 -19.23 8.62 -19.92
N ARG A 306 -19.38 7.48 -20.62
CA ARG A 306 -20.27 7.40 -21.79
C ARG A 306 -21.68 7.86 -21.44
N GLU A 307 -22.24 8.72 -22.28
CA GLU A 307 -23.59 9.27 -22.11
C GLU A 307 -23.83 9.99 -20.76
N ALA A 308 -22.77 10.33 -20.02
CA ALA A 308 -22.89 11.06 -18.76
C ALA A 308 -23.38 12.50 -19.00
N LYS A 309 -24.15 13.03 -18.03
CA LYS A 309 -24.64 14.42 -18.05
C LYS A 309 -23.67 15.30 -17.26
N LEU A 310 -22.83 16.02 -17.96
CA LEU A 310 -21.81 16.93 -17.42
C LEU A 310 -22.17 18.42 -17.66
N PHE A 311 -23.47 18.70 -17.83
CA PHE A 311 -23.95 20.05 -18.11
C PHE A 311 -23.58 21.00 -16.95
N LYS A 312 -22.85 22.08 -17.27
CA LYS A 312 -22.32 23.07 -16.31
C LYS A 312 -21.35 22.52 -15.24
N THR A 313 -20.82 21.32 -15.40
CA THR A 313 -19.83 20.75 -14.48
C THR A 313 -18.53 21.56 -14.48
N ASP A 314 -17.91 21.73 -13.32
CA ASP A 314 -16.60 22.37 -13.19
C ASP A 314 -15.48 21.33 -13.20
N LEU A 315 -14.78 21.21 -14.32
CA LEU A 315 -13.67 20.27 -14.58
C LEU A 315 -12.33 21.00 -14.74
N ARG A 316 -12.19 22.21 -14.16
CA ARG A 316 -10.95 22.98 -14.29
C ARG A 316 -9.78 22.20 -13.71
N VAL A 317 -8.68 22.11 -14.49
CA VAL A 317 -7.45 21.43 -14.10
C VAL A 317 -7.64 19.92 -13.82
N ALA A 318 -8.79 19.34 -14.17
CA ALA A 318 -9.02 17.90 -14.00
C ALA A 318 -8.13 17.08 -14.96
N ASN A 319 -7.70 15.90 -14.50
CA ASN A 319 -7.08 14.90 -15.36
C ASN A 319 -8.18 14.03 -15.98
N LEU A 320 -8.39 14.17 -17.29
CA LEU A 320 -9.33 13.42 -18.12
C LEU A 320 -8.57 12.66 -19.23
N SER A 321 -7.29 12.34 -19.00
CA SER A 321 -6.51 11.61 -19.99
C SER A 321 -7.07 10.20 -20.21
N GLU A 322 -7.19 9.81 -21.48
CA GLU A 322 -7.75 8.52 -21.90
C GLU A 322 -9.20 8.24 -21.41
N VAL A 323 -9.93 9.27 -20.99
CA VAL A 323 -11.34 9.13 -20.56
C VAL A 323 -12.26 8.78 -21.73
N ASP A 324 -13.31 7.98 -21.48
CA ASP A 324 -14.37 7.70 -22.45
C ASP A 324 -15.59 8.61 -22.19
N LEU A 325 -15.78 9.62 -23.04
CA LEU A 325 -16.85 10.61 -22.99
C LEU A 325 -17.80 10.50 -24.20
N ARG A 326 -17.88 9.32 -24.84
CA ARG A 326 -18.73 9.15 -26.03
C ARG A 326 -20.18 9.49 -25.73
N GLY A 327 -20.77 10.35 -26.55
CA GLY A 327 -22.15 10.81 -26.40
C GLY A 327 -22.44 11.64 -25.14
N ALA A 328 -21.42 11.98 -24.34
CA ALA A 328 -21.61 12.75 -23.10
C ALA A 328 -22.08 14.18 -23.37
N ASP A 329 -22.86 14.74 -22.43
CA ASP A 329 -23.36 16.11 -22.50
C ASP A 329 -22.51 17.04 -21.63
N LEU A 330 -21.51 17.69 -22.21
CA LEU A 330 -20.63 18.69 -21.59
C LEU A 330 -21.02 20.14 -21.94
N ARG A 331 -22.29 20.41 -22.28
CA ARG A 331 -22.73 21.77 -22.58
C ARG A 331 -22.40 22.71 -21.41
N GLU A 332 -21.91 23.91 -21.71
CA GLU A 332 -21.49 24.91 -20.71
C GLU A 332 -20.48 24.42 -19.64
N ALA A 333 -19.86 23.25 -19.81
CA ALA A 333 -18.88 22.72 -18.87
C ALA A 333 -17.60 23.57 -18.85
N ARG A 334 -16.91 23.61 -17.70
CA ARG A 334 -15.68 24.39 -17.52
C ARG A 334 -14.48 23.46 -17.49
N LEU A 335 -13.74 23.39 -18.58
CA LEU A 335 -12.58 22.50 -18.82
C LEU A 335 -11.27 23.29 -18.94
N ILE A 336 -11.19 24.49 -18.35
CA ILE A 336 -10.00 25.36 -18.45
C ILE A 336 -8.80 24.61 -17.85
N LEU A 337 -7.71 24.51 -18.62
CA LEU A 337 -6.49 23.79 -18.26
C LEU A 337 -6.68 22.28 -17.97
N ALA A 338 -7.79 21.67 -18.37
CA ALA A 338 -7.98 20.23 -18.20
C ALA A 338 -7.07 19.43 -19.16
N ASP A 339 -6.65 18.24 -18.72
CA ASP A 339 -5.90 17.28 -19.53
C ASP A 339 -6.87 16.28 -20.16
N LEU A 340 -7.12 16.39 -21.46
CA LEU A 340 -7.99 15.52 -22.27
C LEU A 340 -7.18 14.72 -23.28
N ARG A 341 -5.89 14.48 -23.02
CA ARG A 341 -5.03 13.74 -23.95
C ARG A 341 -5.60 12.38 -24.24
N ARG A 342 -5.70 12.02 -25.51
CA ARG A 342 -6.21 10.72 -25.99
C ARG A 342 -7.64 10.39 -25.52
N ALA A 343 -8.39 11.37 -25.03
CA ALA A 343 -9.79 11.21 -24.62
C ALA A 343 -10.70 10.85 -25.81
N ASP A 344 -11.74 10.06 -25.55
CA ASP A 344 -12.76 9.69 -26.55
C ASP A 344 -14.02 10.54 -26.38
N LEU A 345 -14.15 11.60 -27.17
CA LEU A 345 -15.24 12.57 -27.17
C LEU A 345 -16.16 12.39 -28.39
N ARG A 346 -16.19 11.21 -29.02
CA ARG A 346 -17.01 10.99 -30.21
C ARG A 346 -18.48 11.26 -29.91
N GLU A 347 -19.12 12.04 -30.77
CA GLU A 347 -20.53 12.43 -30.63
C GLU A 347 -20.88 13.18 -29.32
N ALA A 348 -19.86 13.65 -28.57
CA ALA A 348 -20.08 14.42 -27.36
C ALA A 348 -20.60 15.83 -27.67
N ARG A 349 -21.38 16.40 -26.75
CA ARG A 349 -21.97 17.74 -26.87
C ARG A 349 -21.21 18.72 -25.98
N LEU A 350 -20.42 19.61 -26.56
CA LEU A 350 -19.62 20.63 -25.87
C LEU A 350 -20.06 22.05 -26.23
N ILE A 351 -21.34 22.26 -26.58
CA ILE A 351 -21.86 23.59 -26.92
C ILE A 351 -21.60 24.55 -25.76
N LEU A 352 -21.02 25.73 -26.06
CA LEU A 352 -20.65 26.75 -25.07
C LEU A 352 -19.63 26.30 -23.99
N ALA A 353 -18.99 25.13 -24.13
CA ALA A 353 -17.99 24.67 -23.17
C ALA A 353 -16.75 25.58 -23.16
N ASP A 354 -16.12 25.72 -21.99
CA ASP A 354 -14.90 26.52 -21.79
C ASP A 354 -13.68 25.61 -21.70
N LEU A 355 -13.01 25.38 -22.83
CA LEU A 355 -11.82 24.54 -23.02
C LEU A 355 -10.53 25.38 -23.13
N ARG A 356 -10.52 26.62 -22.61
CA ARG A 356 -9.35 27.51 -22.73
C ARG A 356 -8.11 26.83 -22.17
N ARG A 357 -7.07 26.74 -23.00
CA ARG A 357 -5.77 26.13 -22.66
C ARG A 357 -5.86 24.67 -22.20
N ALA A 358 -6.93 23.95 -22.56
CA ALA A 358 -7.01 22.51 -22.34
C ALA A 358 -6.04 21.77 -23.28
N ASP A 359 -5.58 20.60 -22.84
CA ASP A 359 -4.71 19.71 -23.62
C ASP A 359 -5.56 18.58 -24.23
N LEU A 360 -5.89 18.67 -25.50
CA LEU A 360 -6.67 17.70 -26.28
C LEU A 360 -5.79 16.94 -27.29
N ARG A 361 -4.49 16.78 -27.03
CA ARG A 361 -3.61 16.06 -27.97
C ARG A 361 -4.11 14.65 -28.20
N GLU A 362 -4.13 14.24 -29.47
CA GLU A 362 -4.58 12.92 -29.91
C GLU A 362 -6.04 12.58 -29.48
N ALA A 363 -6.84 13.56 -29.07
CA ALA A 363 -8.22 13.34 -28.67
C ALA A 363 -9.10 12.96 -29.87
N LYS A 364 -10.12 12.13 -29.63
CA LYS A 364 -11.08 11.66 -30.66
C LYS A 364 -12.36 12.48 -30.55
N LEU A 365 -12.55 13.44 -31.44
CA LEU A 365 -13.69 14.37 -31.46
C LEU A 365 -14.60 14.16 -32.68
N PHE A 366 -14.54 12.97 -33.32
CA PHE A 366 -15.36 12.66 -34.49
C PHE A 366 -16.84 12.90 -34.20
N LYS A 367 -17.49 13.72 -35.03
CA LYS A 367 -18.90 14.15 -34.89
C LYS A 367 -19.25 14.84 -33.57
N ALA A 368 -18.28 15.34 -32.80
CA ALA A 368 -18.57 16.14 -31.63
C ALA A 368 -19.20 17.49 -32.01
N ASP A 369 -20.03 18.03 -31.12
CA ASP A 369 -20.67 19.33 -31.27
C ASP A 369 -20.00 20.36 -30.35
N LEU A 370 -19.11 21.18 -30.91
CA LEU A 370 -18.35 22.24 -30.22
C LEU A 370 -18.84 23.64 -30.59
N ARG A 371 -20.11 23.79 -30.98
CA ARG A 371 -20.66 25.10 -31.31
C ARG A 371 -20.47 26.11 -30.19
N GLU A 372 -20.02 27.31 -30.53
CA GLU A 372 -19.77 28.41 -29.59
C GLU A 372 -18.76 28.08 -28.46
N ALA A 373 -18.03 26.96 -28.55
CA ALA A 373 -17.06 26.56 -27.54
C ALA A 373 -15.85 27.50 -27.51
N ARG A 374 -15.25 27.67 -26.32
CA ARG A 374 -14.07 28.54 -26.12
C ARG A 374 -12.82 27.68 -26.00
N LEU A 375 -11.99 27.67 -27.04
CA LEU A 375 -10.75 26.88 -27.14
C LEU A 375 -9.50 27.77 -27.29
N PHE A 376 -9.55 29.02 -26.82
CA PHE A 376 -8.39 29.93 -26.88
C PHE A 376 -7.15 29.25 -26.27
N GLY A 377 -6.09 29.15 -27.09
CA GLY A 377 -4.82 28.54 -26.69
C GLY A 377 -4.88 27.06 -26.32
N ALA A 378 -5.93 26.33 -26.71
CA ALA A 378 -5.99 24.88 -26.52
C ALA A 378 -4.97 24.14 -27.41
N ASP A 379 -4.50 22.99 -26.95
CA ASP A 379 -3.59 22.11 -27.70
C ASP A 379 -4.39 20.95 -28.29
N LEU A 380 -4.60 20.93 -29.60
CA LEU A 380 -5.37 19.94 -30.36
C LEU A 380 -4.46 19.16 -31.33
N ARG A 381 -3.15 19.07 -31.04
CA ARG A 381 -2.22 18.38 -31.94
C ARG A 381 -2.65 16.94 -32.18
N GLU A 382 -2.65 16.53 -33.44
CA GLU A 382 -3.01 15.18 -33.88
C GLU A 382 -4.44 14.74 -33.45
N ALA A 383 -5.30 15.68 -33.04
CA ALA A 383 -6.68 15.37 -32.68
C ALA A 383 -7.50 15.00 -33.92
N ASN A 384 -8.41 14.03 -33.76
CA ASN A 384 -9.37 13.69 -34.79
C ASN A 384 -10.60 14.59 -34.67
N LEU A 385 -10.67 15.63 -35.49
CA LEU A 385 -11.76 16.60 -35.59
C LEU A 385 -12.64 16.34 -36.85
N SER A 386 -12.62 15.13 -37.40
CA SER A 386 -13.40 14.84 -38.61
C SER A 386 -14.90 14.89 -38.33
N GLU A 387 -15.67 15.48 -39.26
CA GLU A 387 -17.12 15.72 -39.14
C GLU A 387 -17.55 16.52 -37.88
N VAL A 388 -16.63 17.24 -37.23
CA VAL A 388 -16.94 18.06 -36.04
C VAL A 388 -17.77 19.30 -36.42
N ASP A 389 -18.66 19.74 -35.53
CA ASP A 389 -19.34 21.05 -35.66
C ASP A 389 -18.66 22.09 -34.75
N LEU A 390 -17.92 23.03 -35.35
CA LEU A 390 -17.19 24.10 -34.68
C LEU A 390 -17.79 25.48 -34.98
N ARG A 391 -19.06 25.56 -35.42
CA ARG A 391 -19.65 26.85 -35.76
C ARG A 391 -19.57 27.83 -34.59
N GLU A 392 -19.13 29.05 -34.88
CA GLU A 392 -18.97 30.13 -33.90
C GLU A 392 -17.98 29.81 -32.74
N ALA A 393 -17.23 28.71 -32.83
CA ALA A 393 -16.22 28.35 -31.84
C ALA A 393 -15.01 29.30 -31.91
N ARG A 394 -14.35 29.50 -30.76
CA ARG A 394 -13.21 30.41 -30.62
C ARG A 394 -11.92 29.62 -30.40
N LEU A 395 -11.15 29.40 -31.45
CA LEU A 395 -9.86 28.70 -31.48
C LEU A 395 -8.68 29.66 -31.65
N PHE A 396 -8.83 30.95 -31.33
CA PHE A 396 -7.74 31.92 -31.44
C PHE A 396 -6.48 31.42 -30.71
N ARG A 397 -5.35 31.37 -31.44
CA ARG A 397 -4.05 30.83 -30.99
C ARG A 397 -4.07 29.37 -30.50
N ALA A 398 -5.05 28.57 -30.89
CA ALA A 398 -5.01 27.14 -30.65
C ALA A 398 -3.92 26.46 -31.50
N ASN A 399 -3.39 25.34 -31.02
CA ASN A 399 -2.47 24.51 -31.78
C ASN A 399 -3.23 23.34 -32.39
N LEU A 400 -3.41 23.31 -33.71
CA LEU A 400 -4.05 22.23 -34.44
C LEU A 400 -3.05 21.43 -35.28
N HIS A 401 -1.75 21.48 -34.99
CA HIS A 401 -0.75 20.79 -35.81
C HIS A 401 -1.09 19.31 -36.00
N GLY A 402 -1.19 18.88 -37.26
CA GLY A 402 -1.53 17.50 -37.65
C GLY A 402 -2.98 17.07 -37.33
N ALA A 403 -3.87 17.97 -36.90
CA ALA A 403 -5.26 17.63 -36.64
C ALA A 403 -6.03 17.28 -37.93
N ASP A 404 -6.96 16.32 -37.82
CA ASP A 404 -7.81 15.89 -38.93
C ASP A 404 -9.10 16.72 -38.98
N LEU A 405 -9.21 17.64 -39.94
CA LEU A 405 -10.37 18.53 -40.12
C LEU A 405 -11.29 18.10 -41.28
N ARG A 406 -11.20 16.86 -41.77
CA ARG A 406 -12.02 16.39 -42.90
C ARG A 406 -13.50 16.50 -42.56
N GLU A 407 -14.28 17.07 -43.48
CA GLU A 407 -15.73 17.27 -43.34
C GLU A 407 -16.16 18.12 -42.13
N ALA A 408 -15.23 18.80 -41.45
CA ALA A 408 -15.54 19.69 -40.34
C ALA A 408 -16.36 20.90 -40.78
N ASN A 409 -17.25 21.37 -39.91
CA ASN A 409 -17.98 22.62 -40.09
C ASN A 409 -17.30 23.74 -39.29
N LEU A 410 -16.56 24.60 -40.00
CA LEU A 410 -15.81 25.72 -39.43
C LEU A 410 -16.48 27.08 -39.69
N GLY A 411 -17.77 27.09 -40.03
CA GLY A 411 -18.49 28.34 -40.33
C GLY A 411 -18.46 29.31 -39.16
N GLU A 412 -18.05 30.55 -39.42
CA GLU A 412 -17.95 31.61 -38.38
C GLU A 412 -16.99 31.28 -37.21
N THR A 413 -16.14 30.26 -37.37
CA THR A 413 -15.12 29.89 -36.39
C THR A 413 -13.97 30.90 -36.39
N ASP A 414 -13.46 31.24 -35.21
CA ASP A 414 -12.27 32.08 -35.05
C ASP A 414 -11.00 31.23 -34.91
N LEU A 415 -10.22 31.11 -35.99
CA LEU A 415 -8.92 30.44 -36.05
C LEU A 415 -7.74 31.45 -36.10
N GLY A 416 -7.99 32.71 -35.70
CA GLY A 416 -6.96 33.75 -35.76
C GLY A 416 -5.69 33.36 -34.99
N GLY A 417 -4.53 33.44 -35.64
CA GLY A 417 -3.25 33.08 -35.03
C GLY A 417 -3.06 31.60 -34.67
N ALA A 418 -3.95 30.70 -35.10
CA ALA A 418 -3.82 29.27 -34.84
C ALA A 418 -2.68 28.62 -35.66
N ASP A 419 -2.08 27.57 -35.12
CA ASP A 419 -1.14 26.72 -35.88
C ASP A 419 -1.91 25.61 -36.59
N LEU A 420 -1.94 25.68 -37.92
CA LEU A 420 -2.61 24.71 -38.80
C LEU A 420 -1.61 23.87 -39.60
N SER A 421 -0.33 23.86 -39.21
CA SER A 421 0.70 23.09 -39.92
C SER A 421 0.36 21.59 -39.95
N GLY A 422 0.52 20.97 -41.12
CA GLY A 422 0.18 19.56 -41.30
C GLY A 422 -1.33 19.24 -41.31
N THR A 423 -2.20 20.24 -41.22
CA THR A 423 -3.65 20.03 -41.39
C THR A 423 -4.07 20.09 -42.86
N ASN A 424 -5.14 19.37 -43.20
CA ASN A 424 -5.81 19.50 -44.49
C ASN A 424 -7.13 20.29 -44.33
N ILE A 425 -7.01 21.57 -43.98
CA ILE A 425 -8.15 22.45 -43.73
C ILE A 425 -9.04 22.64 -44.98
N GLU A 426 -8.48 22.50 -46.18
CA GLU A 426 -9.26 22.53 -47.42
C GLU A 426 -10.31 21.42 -47.49
N SER A 427 -10.13 20.32 -46.77
CA SER A 427 -11.11 19.23 -46.70
C SER A 427 -12.26 19.52 -45.72
N ALA A 428 -12.25 20.67 -45.03
CA ALA A 428 -13.39 21.10 -44.25
C ALA A 428 -14.60 21.37 -45.14
N ARG A 429 -15.77 21.00 -44.63
CA ARG A 429 -17.05 21.06 -45.35
C ARG A 429 -17.53 22.50 -45.52
N PHE A 430 -17.34 23.34 -44.49
CA PHE A 430 -17.78 24.73 -44.47
C PHE A 430 -16.70 25.63 -43.88
N LEU A 431 -16.36 26.71 -44.59
CA LEU A 431 -15.37 27.73 -44.17
C LEU A 431 -15.90 29.16 -44.28
N LYS A 432 -17.23 29.32 -44.45
CA LYS A 432 -17.84 30.63 -44.63
C LYS A 432 -17.63 31.47 -43.36
N ASN A 433 -17.09 32.68 -43.53
CA ASN A 433 -16.78 33.62 -42.45
C ASN A 433 -15.80 33.07 -41.39
N THR A 434 -15.04 32.01 -41.70
CA THR A 434 -14.00 31.50 -40.80
C THR A 434 -12.85 32.51 -40.75
N ASN A 435 -12.47 32.99 -39.57
CA ASN A 435 -11.33 33.88 -39.42
C ASN A 435 -10.02 33.10 -39.45
N LEU A 436 -9.20 33.29 -40.48
CA LEU A 436 -7.87 32.71 -40.63
C LEU A 436 -6.76 33.77 -40.52
N GLN A 437 -7.06 34.97 -40.01
CA GLN A 437 -6.08 36.04 -39.88
C GLN A 437 -4.88 35.62 -39.01
N GLY A 438 -3.68 35.68 -39.59
CA GLY A 438 -2.44 35.33 -38.90
C GLY A 438 -2.30 33.83 -38.57
N ALA A 439 -3.17 32.97 -39.10
CA ALA A 439 -3.01 31.53 -38.98
C ALA A 439 -1.69 31.08 -39.64
N GLN A 440 -1.03 30.09 -39.05
CA GLN A 440 0.30 29.62 -39.43
C GLN A 440 0.23 28.24 -40.05
N GLY A 441 1.26 27.87 -40.82
CA GLY A 441 1.41 26.50 -41.33
C GLY A 441 0.56 26.15 -42.56
N LEU A 442 -0.13 27.14 -43.15
CA LEU A 442 -0.84 26.99 -44.42
C LEU A 442 0.03 27.48 -45.59
N THR A 443 -0.03 26.76 -46.71
CA THR A 443 0.54 27.19 -48.00
C THR A 443 -0.35 28.25 -48.66
N GLU A 444 0.21 28.98 -49.64
CA GLU A 444 -0.57 29.96 -50.43
C GLU A 444 -1.74 29.31 -51.18
N GLU A 445 -1.54 28.09 -51.70
CA GLU A 445 -2.58 27.31 -52.38
C GLU A 445 -3.73 26.96 -51.42
N GLN A 446 -3.41 26.49 -50.22
CA GLN A 446 -4.39 26.23 -49.15
C GLN A 446 -5.15 27.48 -48.76
N LEU A 447 -4.46 28.61 -48.64
CA LEU A 447 -5.06 29.88 -48.28
C LEU A 447 -6.05 30.37 -49.37
N ALA A 448 -5.67 30.23 -50.64
CA ALA A 448 -6.52 30.57 -51.78
C ALA A 448 -7.78 29.68 -51.84
N ALA A 449 -7.62 28.37 -51.62
CA ALA A 449 -8.74 27.42 -51.54
C ALA A 449 -9.69 27.76 -50.37
N CYS A 450 -9.15 28.14 -49.21
CA CYS A 450 -9.96 28.59 -48.07
C CYS A 450 -10.70 29.90 -48.37
N LYS A 451 -10.04 30.89 -49.01
CA LYS A 451 -10.67 32.15 -49.44
C LYS A 451 -11.81 31.90 -50.41
N ALA A 452 -11.64 30.99 -51.37
CA ALA A 452 -12.69 30.60 -52.33
C ALA A 452 -13.92 29.97 -51.65
N LYS A 453 -13.72 29.33 -50.49
CA LYS A 453 -14.80 28.79 -49.63
C LYS A 453 -15.41 29.83 -48.67
N GLY A 454 -14.97 31.08 -48.73
CA GLY A 454 -15.53 32.20 -47.95
C GLY A 454 -14.82 32.46 -46.61
N ALA A 455 -13.61 31.94 -46.42
CA ALA A 455 -12.81 32.27 -45.24
C ALA A 455 -12.32 33.73 -45.28
N LEU A 456 -12.23 34.35 -44.10
CA LEU A 456 -11.72 35.69 -43.89
C LEU A 456 -10.22 35.58 -43.62
N ILE A 457 -9.43 36.09 -44.57
CA ILE A 457 -7.98 36.13 -44.50
C ILE A 457 -7.66 37.58 -44.79
N ASP A 458 -7.17 38.32 -43.79
CA ASP A 458 -6.83 39.72 -44.00
C ASP A 458 -5.84 39.83 -45.16
N GLU A 459 -6.22 40.66 -46.14
CA GLU A 459 -5.36 41.11 -47.22
C GLU A 459 -4.14 41.77 -46.59
N LEU A 460 -2.96 41.35 -47.04
CA LEU A 460 -1.72 42.09 -46.85
C LEU A 460 -2.05 43.58 -46.97
N VAL A 461 -1.86 44.33 -45.87
CA VAL A 461 -1.62 45.76 -46.00
C VAL A 461 -0.37 45.85 -46.85
N ASP A 462 -0.54 46.12 -48.14
CA ASP A 462 0.55 46.48 -49.03
C ASP A 462 1.28 47.65 -48.35
N ASP A 463 2.49 47.38 -47.90
CA ASP A 463 3.36 48.29 -47.15
C ASP A 463 3.95 49.37 -48.08
N THR A 464 3.15 49.88 -49.02
CA THR A 464 3.58 50.88 -50.03
C THR A 464 2.88 52.23 -49.92
N THR A 465 1.93 52.43 -49.00
CA THR A 465 1.35 53.77 -48.75
C THR A 465 1.12 54.08 -47.27
N ALA A 466 2.18 54.02 -46.45
CA ALA A 466 2.16 54.61 -45.11
C ALA A 466 2.88 55.97 -45.11
N THR A 467 2.22 57.00 -45.66
CA THR A 467 2.54 58.38 -45.25
C THR A 467 2.07 58.58 -43.82
N ALA A 468 3.05 58.76 -42.93
CA ALA A 468 2.88 59.04 -41.52
C ALA A 468 1.82 60.14 -41.26
N THR A 469 0.74 59.77 -40.59
CA THR A 469 -0.06 60.72 -39.82
C THR A 469 -0.21 60.19 -38.39
N GLN A 470 0.50 60.89 -37.53
CA GLN A 470 0.62 60.71 -36.10
C GLN A 470 -0.70 61.11 -35.43
N LEU A 471 -1.31 60.23 -34.64
CA LEU A 471 -2.36 60.55 -33.66
C LEU A 471 -2.17 59.69 -32.39
N PRO A 472 -2.58 60.19 -31.21
CA PRO A 472 -1.82 60.07 -29.98
C PRO A 472 -2.16 58.83 -29.13
N ALA A 473 -1.26 58.53 -28.20
CA ALA A 473 -1.35 57.43 -27.24
C ALA A 473 -2.65 57.45 -26.40
N PRO A 474 -3.30 56.30 -26.18
CA PRO A 474 -4.43 56.22 -25.27
C PRO A 474 -3.98 56.30 -23.81
N THR A 475 -4.67 57.18 -23.09
CA THR A 475 -4.52 57.54 -21.69
C THR A 475 -4.65 56.34 -20.75
N LEU A 476 -3.70 56.24 -19.81
CA LEU A 476 -3.73 55.34 -18.65
C LEU A 476 -5.04 55.47 -17.85
N CYS A 477 -5.90 54.46 -17.90
CA CYS A 477 -6.91 54.22 -16.86
C CYS A 477 -6.28 53.38 -15.74
N ARG A 478 -5.84 54.09 -14.70
CA ARG A 478 -5.51 53.56 -13.37
C ARG A 478 -6.78 53.00 -12.71
N GLY A 479 -6.69 51.77 -12.20
CA GLY A 479 -7.46 51.35 -11.03
C GLY A 479 -8.30 50.09 -11.22
N ILE A 480 -7.74 48.94 -10.83
CA ILE A 480 -8.34 47.94 -9.92
C ILE A 480 -7.14 47.18 -9.32
N LYS A 481 -7.00 47.25 -7.99
CA LYS A 481 -5.98 46.54 -7.23
C LYS A 481 -6.41 45.07 -7.10
N TYR A 482 -5.61 44.14 -7.63
CA TYR A 482 -5.67 42.74 -7.21
C TYR A 482 -4.78 42.58 -5.97
N SER A 483 -5.38 42.12 -4.87
CA SER A 483 -4.68 41.73 -3.65
C SER A 483 -4.03 40.37 -3.88
N THR A 484 -2.71 40.34 -4.06
CA THR A 484 -1.89 39.13 -4.00
C THR A 484 -1.54 38.86 -2.55
N THR A 485 -2.16 37.84 -1.95
CA THR A 485 -1.72 37.27 -0.67
C THR A 485 -0.60 36.26 -0.94
N THR A 486 0.62 36.67 -0.64
CA THR A 486 1.82 35.83 -0.69
C THR A 486 1.80 34.82 0.46
N LEU A 487 1.80 33.53 0.14
CA LEU A 487 2.13 32.45 1.08
C LEU A 487 3.61 32.59 1.49
N CYS A 488 3.86 32.95 2.75
CA CYS A 488 5.18 32.85 3.37
C CYS A 488 5.44 31.41 3.81
N ALA A 489 6.49 30.82 3.24
CA ALA A 489 7.09 29.56 3.68
C ALA A 489 7.61 29.68 5.12
N LYS A 490 7.12 28.82 6.01
CA LYS A 490 7.58 28.68 7.39
C LYS A 490 8.78 27.73 7.40
N LYS A 491 10.00 28.27 7.54
CA LYS A 491 11.19 27.50 7.94
C LYS A 491 11.11 27.22 9.43
N SER A 492 11.17 25.95 9.81
CA SER A 492 11.41 25.51 11.19
C SER A 492 12.87 25.73 11.56
N ASN A 493 13.11 26.36 12.71
CA ASN A 493 14.31 26.16 13.54
C ASN A 493 14.07 26.86 14.88
N THR A 494 13.59 26.10 15.87
CA THR A 494 14.16 25.91 17.22
C THR A 494 13.29 24.92 17.97
#